data_AF-A0AAU0MP22-F1
#
_entry.id   AF-A0AAU0MP22-F1
#
_cell.length_a   1.000
_cell.length_b   1.000
_cell.length_c   1.000
_cell.angle_alpha   90.00
_cell.angle_beta   90.00
_cell.angle_gamma   90.00
#
_symmetry.space_group_name_H-M   'P 1'
#
loop_
_entity.id
_entity.type
_entity.pdbx_description
1 polymer ?
#
loop_
_entity_poly.entity_id
_entity_poly.type
_entity_poly.pdbx_seq_one_letter_code
_entity_poly.pdbx_strand_id
1 'polypeptide(L)'
;MKLFTEHPATAGESYFEHMGSAMSFAAAMFTASLACFLHAFLPFLFKTRGRDTISDLYVRMVTHRHKDAIPPEGSLRASRR
;
A
#
# COMPACT_ATOMS: atom_id res chain seq x y z
N MET A 1 -8.17 -23.00 -3.67
CA MET A 1 -8.96 -22.19 -2.72
C MET A 1 -8.26 -21.86 -1.40
N LYS A 2 -7.09 -22.45 -1.06
CA LYS A 2 -6.32 -22.12 0.15
C LYS A 2 -5.34 -20.95 0.03
N LEU A 3 -4.96 -20.55 -1.19
CA LEU A 3 -4.04 -19.43 -1.43
C LEU A 3 -4.61 -18.05 -1.04
N PHE A 4 -5.94 -17.92 -0.98
CA PHE A 4 -6.63 -16.67 -0.60
C PHE A 4 -6.95 -16.59 0.90
N THR A 5 -6.75 -17.67 1.66
CA THR A 5 -7.14 -17.76 3.08
C THR A 5 -5.97 -18.05 4.03
N GLU A 6 -4.78 -18.39 3.54
CA GLU A 6 -3.61 -18.67 4.40
C GLU A 6 -2.71 -17.45 4.64
N HIS A 7 -2.85 -16.35 3.90
CA HIS A 7 -2.17 -15.09 4.22
C HIS A 7 -2.84 -14.19 5.29
N PRO A 8 -4.18 -14.15 5.48
CA PRO A 8 -4.82 -13.27 6.45
C PRO A 8 -4.66 -13.72 7.92
N ALA A 9 -4.11 -14.90 8.20
CA ALA A 9 -3.92 -15.36 9.58
C ALA A 9 -2.80 -14.61 10.34
N THR A 10 -1.94 -13.85 9.65
CA THR A 10 -0.78 -13.18 10.26
C THR A 10 -1.02 -11.70 10.60
N ALA A 11 -2.14 -11.10 10.15
CA ALA A 11 -2.36 -9.65 10.26
C ALA A 11 -3.66 -9.23 10.98
N GLY A 12 -4.61 -10.14 11.23
CA GLY A 12 -5.83 -9.82 11.99
C GLY A 12 -6.86 -8.92 11.27
N GLU A 13 -6.71 -8.68 9.96
CA GLU A 13 -7.66 -7.93 9.13
C GLU A 13 -8.54 -8.88 8.30
N SER A 14 -9.79 -8.48 8.02
CA SER A 14 -10.65 -9.27 7.14
C SER A 14 -10.10 -9.26 5.71
N TYR A 15 -10.23 -10.37 4.99
CA TYR A 15 -9.79 -10.49 3.58
C TYR A 15 -10.32 -9.34 2.70
N PHE A 16 -11.53 -8.85 2.99
CA PHE A 16 -12.16 -7.75 2.27
C PHE A 16 -11.51 -6.39 2.56
N GLU A 17 -11.00 -6.15 3.76
CA GLU A 17 -10.26 -4.92 4.09
C GLU A 17 -8.92 -4.89 3.35
N HIS A 18 -8.18 -6.00 3.38
CA HIS A 18 -6.90 -6.11 2.66
C HIS A 18 -7.10 -6.03 1.14
N MET A 19 -8.13 -6.70 0.61
CA MET A 19 -8.49 -6.62 -0.81
C MET A 19 -8.89 -5.20 -1.20
N GLY A 20 -9.69 -4.50 -0.38
CA GLY A 20 -10.10 -3.12 -0.63
C GLY A 20 -8.91 -2.15 -0.68
N SER A 21 -7.97 -2.30 0.27
CA SER A 21 -6.72 -1.53 0.28
C SER A 21 -5.88 -1.82 -0.97
N ALA A 22 -5.59 -3.09 -1.27
CA ALA A 22 -4.81 -3.48 -2.44
C ALA A 22 -5.46 -3.00 -3.75
N MET A 23 -6.79 -3.12 -3.87
CA MET A 23 -7.54 -2.64 -5.03
C MET A 23 -7.47 -1.11 -5.19
N SER A 24 -7.44 -0.35 -4.09
CA SER A 24 -7.29 1.11 -4.14
C SER A 24 -5.93 1.51 -4.74
N PHE A 25 -4.85 0.86 -4.31
CA PHE A 25 -3.51 1.07 -4.87
C PHE A 25 -3.45 0.65 -6.35
N ALA A 26 -4.00 -0.51 -6.68
CA ALA A 26 -4.02 -1.02 -8.06
C ALA A 26 -4.79 -0.08 -9.01
N ALA A 27 -5.95 0.41 -8.60
CA ALA A 27 -6.75 1.35 -9.39
C ALA A 27 -5.99 2.66 -9.65
N ALA A 28 -5.34 3.23 -8.62
CA ALA A 28 -4.53 4.43 -8.77
C ALA A 28 -3.38 4.21 -9.77
N MET A 29 -2.61 3.13 -9.63
CA MET A 29 -1.52 2.80 -10.55
C MET A 29 -2.01 2.57 -11.99
N PHE A 30 -3.16 1.91 -12.16
CA PHE A 30 -3.73 1.66 -13.48
C PHE A 30 -4.13 2.97 -14.18
N THR A 31 -4.79 3.88 -13.47
CA THR A 31 -5.16 5.19 -14.04
C THR A 31 -3.95 6.05 -14.38
N ALA A 32 -2.88 6.01 -13.56
CA ALA A 32 -1.62 6.69 -13.86
C ALA A 32 -0.94 6.08 -15.09
N SER A 33 -0.93 4.75 -15.22
CA SER A 33 -0.41 4.05 -16.39
C SER A 33 -1.14 4.47 -17.66
N LEU A 34 -2.48 4.50 -17.63
CA LEU A 34 -3.29 4.96 -18.77
C LEU A 34 -3.01 6.43 -19.12
N ALA A 35 -2.86 7.29 -18.11
CA ALA A 35 -2.52 8.70 -18.31
C ALA A 35 -1.13 8.87 -18.96
N CYS A 36 -0.12 8.12 -18.50
CA CYS A 36 1.22 8.11 -19.09
C CYS A 36 1.21 7.54 -20.52
N PHE A 37 0.43 6.50 -20.78
CA PHE A 37 0.27 5.92 -22.10
C PHE A 37 -0.30 6.95 -23.07
N LEU A 38 -1.40 7.63 -22.70
CA LEU A 38 -1.97 8.71 -23.51
C LEU A 38 -1.00 9.88 -23.67
N HIS A 39 -0.25 10.25 -22.64
CA HIS A 39 0.78 11.29 -22.70
C HIS A 39 1.88 10.96 -23.71
N ALA A 40 2.26 9.69 -23.86
CA ALA A 40 3.27 9.26 -24.83
C ALA A 40 2.85 9.57 -26.28
N PHE A 41 1.54 9.52 -26.59
CA PHE A 41 0.99 9.90 -27.89
C PHE A 41 0.62 11.39 -27.97
N LEU A 42 0.15 11.98 -26.86
CA LEU A 42 -0.26 13.37 -26.75
C LEU A 42 0.54 14.07 -25.63
N PRO A 43 1.76 14.57 -25.90
CA PRO A 43 2.68 15.08 -24.88
C PRO A 43 2.19 16.34 -24.16
N PHE A 44 1.08 16.94 -24.61
CA PHE A 44 0.43 18.06 -23.94
C PHE A 44 -0.59 17.64 -22.87
N LEU A 45 -1.08 16.39 -22.91
CA LEU A 45 -2.10 15.87 -22.00
C LEU A 45 -1.42 15.14 -20.82
N PHE A 46 -1.92 15.32 -19.58
CA PHE A 46 -1.43 14.60 -18.37
C PHE A 46 0.05 14.79 -17.97
N LYS A 47 0.64 15.96 -18.20
CA LYS A 47 2.07 16.26 -17.92
C LYS A 47 2.59 15.85 -16.53
N THR A 48 1.77 15.93 -15.48
CA THR A 48 2.21 15.63 -14.09
C THR A 48 1.56 14.39 -13.50
N ARG A 49 0.56 13.81 -14.17
CA ARG A 49 -0.36 12.85 -13.55
C ARG A 49 0.34 11.59 -13.06
N GLY A 50 1.33 11.09 -13.81
CA GLY A 50 2.11 9.92 -13.39
C GLY A 50 2.90 10.17 -12.11
N ARG A 51 3.63 11.28 -12.02
CA ARG A 51 4.44 11.61 -10.83
C ARG A 51 3.56 11.87 -9.61
N ASP A 52 2.44 12.58 -9.82
CA ASP A 52 1.56 13.00 -8.74
C ASP A 52 0.89 11.77 -8.10
N THR A 53 0.45 10.80 -8.92
CA THR A 53 -0.09 9.53 -8.41
C THR A 53 0.96 8.71 -7.65
N ILE A 54 2.20 8.61 -8.15
CA ILE A 54 3.26 7.89 -7.43
C ILE A 54 3.58 8.58 -6.09
N SER A 55 3.61 9.92 -6.07
CA SER A 55 3.87 10.69 -4.85
C SER A 55 2.76 10.48 -3.81
N ASP A 56 1.49 10.49 -4.22
CA ASP A 56 0.36 10.18 -3.34
C ASP A 56 0.42 8.74 -2.81
N LEU A 57 0.70 7.75 -3.66
CA LEU A 57 0.86 6.36 -3.24
C LEU A 57 2.04 6.17 -2.27
N TYR A 58 3.14 6.88 -2.50
CA TYR A 58 4.30 6.89 -1.60
C TYR A 58 3.92 7.44 -0.23
N VAL A 59 3.23 8.58 -0.17
CA VAL A 59 2.75 9.15 1.09
C VAL A 59 1.84 8.15 1.81
N ARG A 60 0.89 7.53 1.10
CA ARG A 60 0.01 6.49 1.69
C ARG A 60 0.79 5.31 2.24
N MET A 61 1.83 4.85 1.54
CA MET A 61 2.67 3.73 1.98
C MET A 61 3.46 4.07 3.25
N VAL A 62 3.98 5.29 3.37
CA VAL A 62 4.76 5.73 4.53
C VAL A 62 3.86 6.01 5.74
N THR A 63 2.69 6.61 5.54
CA THR A 63 1.75 6.95 6.63
C THR A 63 1.09 5.70 7.24
N HIS A 64 0.81 4.68 6.43
CA HIS A 64 0.20 3.42 6.92
C HIS A 64 1.21 2.40 7.45
N ARG A 65 2.53 2.69 7.42
CA ARG A 65 3.60 1.79 7.89
C ARG A 65 3.66 1.64 9.42
N HIS A 66 2.88 2.41 10.17
CA HIS A 66 3.07 2.57 11.62
C HIS A 66 2.34 1.56 12.52
N LYS A 67 1.74 0.49 11.97
CA LYS A 67 1.06 -0.54 12.77
C LYS A 67 1.92 -1.76 13.11
N ASP A 68 3.03 -1.99 12.40
CA ASP A 68 3.93 -3.14 12.64
C ASP A 68 5.19 -2.76 13.45
N ALA A 69 5.12 -1.69 14.24
CA ALA A 69 6.23 -1.32 15.13
C ALA A 69 6.44 -2.44 16.16
N ILE A 70 7.46 -3.26 15.92
CA ILE A 70 7.99 -4.26 16.84
C ILE A 70 8.10 -3.61 18.24
N PRO A 71 7.48 -4.17 19.29
CA PRO A 71 7.61 -3.62 20.64
C PRO A 71 9.11 -3.56 20.99
N PRO A 72 9.60 -2.48 21.62
CA PRO A 72 11.00 -2.39 21.99
C PRO A 72 11.35 -3.60 22.88
N GLU A 73 12.40 -4.31 22.49
CA GLU A 73 12.89 -5.60 23.02
C GLU A 73 13.38 -5.54 24.50
N GLY A 74 12.92 -4.55 25.27
CA GLY A 74 13.37 -4.25 26.63
C GLY A 74 12.40 -4.60 27.76
N SER A 75 11.12 -4.92 27.51
CA SER A 75 10.16 -5.09 28.62
C SER A 75 10.18 -6.46 29.31
N LEU A 76 10.82 -7.48 28.71
CA LEU A 76 10.84 -8.85 29.25
C LEU A 76 11.95 -9.14 30.28
N ARG A 77 12.88 -8.20 30.53
CA ARG A 77 13.96 -8.36 31.52
C ARG A 77 13.64 -7.82 32.92
N ALA A 78 12.52 -7.11 33.10
CA ALA A 78 12.17 -6.49 34.38
C ALA A 78 11.39 -7.40 35.34
N SER A 79 10.87 -8.54 34.89
CA SER A 79 10.07 -9.48 35.72
C SER A 79 10.90 -10.64 36.31
N ARG A 80 12.24 -10.55 36.23
CA ARG A 80 13.17 -11.57 36.75
C ARG A 80 14.13 -11.01 37.80
N ARG A 81 13.61 -10.16 38.70
CA ARG A 81 14.26 -9.78 39.96
C ARG A 81 13.24 -9.79 41.08
#